data_AF-A0A822D3B6-F1
#
_entry.id   AF-A0A822D3B6-F1
#
_cell.length_a   1.000
_cell.length_b   1.000
_cell.length_c   1.000
_cell.angle_alpha   90.00
_cell.angle_beta   90.00
_cell.angle_gamma   90.00
#
_symmetry.space_group_name_H-M   'P 1'
#
loop_
_entity.id
_entity.type
_entity.pdbx_description
1 polymer ?
#
loop_
_entity_poly.entity_id
_entity_poly.type
_entity_poly.pdbx_seq_one_letter_code
_entity_poly.pdbx_strand_id
1 'polypeptide(L)'
;SNAIANGIKWPKPIVSPASSSKAISDLISRVLDGAPAASLFQVSINTDLAVNGKDVFELSNGSAPGSILISASTGVAAAWAFNYYLKYIADSS
;
A
#
# COMPACT_ATOMS: atom_id res chain seq x y z
N SER A 1 33.95 18.75 -29.22
CA SER A 1 34.30 17.89 -28.08
C SER A 1 33.37 18.18 -26.92
N ASN A 2 32.68 17.13 -26.46
CA ASN A 2 31.99 16.85 -25.17
C ASN A 2 31.04 17.91 -24.58
N ALA A 3 29.81 17.60 -24.16
CA ALA A 3 29.43 16.42 -23.37
C ALA A 3 27.99 15.92 -23.61
N ILE A 4 27.88 14.75 -24.24
CA ILE A 4 26.78 13.78 -24.05
C ILE A 4 27.31 12.72 -23.08
N ALA A 5 27.42 13.09 -21.81
CA ALA A 5 27.89 12.21 -20.75
C ALA A 5 27.22 12.63 -19.44
N ASN A 6 25.93 12.34 -19.31
CA ASN A 6 25.22 12.16 -18.05
C ASN A 6 23.79 11.71 -18.40
N GLY A 7 23.49 10.43 -18.21
CA GLY A 7 22.18 9.85 -18.53
C GLY A 7 21.05 10.66 -17.89
N ILE A 8 19.97 10.86 -18.64
CA ILE A 8 18.78 11.56 -18.17
C ILE A 8 18.28 10.83 -16.91
N LYS A 9 18.55 11.40 -15.73
CA LYS A 9 17.98 10.94 -14.47
C LYS A 9 16.56 11.47 -14.44
N TRP A 10 15.61 10.64 -14.88
CA TRP A 10 14.20 10.95 -14.74
C TRP A 10 13.92 11.28 -13.27
N PRO A 11 13.28 12.42 -12.96
CA PRO A 11 12.83 12.67 -11.61
C PRO A 11 11.94 11.50 -11.20
N LYS A 12 12.32 10.77 -10.15
CA LYS A 12 11.43 9.76 -9.58
C LYS A 12 10.13 10.49 -9.23
N PRO A 13 8.96 10.00 -9.69
CA PRO A 13 7.70 10.59 -9.30
C PRO A 13 7.66 10.70 -7.77
N ILE A 14 7.49 11.92 -7.25
CA ILE A 14 7.24 12.11 -5.83
C ILE A 14 5.78 11.73 -5.62
N VAL A 15 5.53 10.44 -5.41
CA VAL A 15 4.21 9.95 -5.01
C VAL A 15 4.00 10.28 -3.55
N SER A 16 3.00 11.11 -3.27
CA SER A 16 2.64 11.42 -1.88
C SER A 16 2.09 10.16 -1.18
N PRO A 17 2.21 10.06 0.15
CA PRO A 17 1.54 9.01 0.92
C PRO A 17 0.04 8.93 0.61
N ALA A 18 -0.63 10.07 0.49
CA ALA A 18 -2.06 10.13 0.15
C ALA A 18 -2.38 9.57 -1.25
N SER A 19 -1.57 9.90 -2.26
CA SER A 19 -1.71 9.35 -3.62
C SER A 19 -1.51 7.84 -3.63
N SER A 20 -0.56 7.35 -2.83
CA SER A 20 -0.28 5.92 -2.69
C SER A 20 -1.43 5.20 -1.98
N SER A 21 -1.92 5.72 -0.85
CA SER A 21 -3.10 5.20 -0.15
C SER A 21 -4.29 5.06 -1.11
N LYS A 22 -4.57 6.12 -1.90
CA LYS A 22 -5.67 6.09 -2.86
C LYS A 22 -5.48 5.02 -3.94
N ALA A 23 -4.29 4.91 -4.50
CA ALA A 23 -3.98 3.89 -5.52
C ALA A 23 -4.18 2.46 -4.98
N ILE A 24 -3.88 2.23 -3.70
CA ILE A 24 -4.10 0.93 -3.06
C ILE A 24 -5.58 0.69 -2.74
N SER A 25 -6.33 1.70 -2.28
CA SER A 25 -7.79 1.56 -2.15
C SER A 25 -8.45 1.20 -3.49
N ASP A 26 -8.02 1.83 -4.59
CA ASP A 26 -8.51 1.51 -5.94
C ASP A 26 -8.06 0.11 -6.39
N LEU A 27 -6.88 -0.35 -5.98
CA LEU A 27 -6.43 -1.73 -6.21
C LEU A 27 -7.32 -2.74 -5.48
N ILE A 28 -7.57 -2.53 -4.19
CA ILE A 28 -8.41 -3.43 -3.37
C ILE A 28 -9.82 -3.52 -3.96
N SER A 29 -10.40 -2.38 -4.34
CA SER A 29 -11.70 -2.36 -5.00
C SER A 29 -11.72 -3.20 -6.28
N ARG A 30 -10.68 -3.12 -7.12
CA ARG A 30 -10.57 -3.94 -8.35
C ARG A 30 -10.39 -5.42 -8.07
N VAL A 31 -9.54 -5.80 -7.10
CA VAL A 31 -9.29 -7.21 -6.76
C VAL A 31 -10.55 -7.89 -6.22
N LEU A 32 -11.38 -7.14 -5.49
CA LEU A 32 -12.64 -7.62 -4.94
C LEU A 32 -13.84 -7.33 -5.86
N ASP A 33 -13.60 -6.99 -7.13
CA ASP A 33 -14.62 -6.74 -8.15
C ASP A 33 -15.72 -5.75 -7.70
N GLY A 34 -15.31 -4.68 -7.01
CA GLY A 34 -16.20 -3.66 -6.47
C GLY A 34 -17.10 -4.11 -5.32
N ALA A 35 -16.86 -5.30 -4.74
CA ALA A 35 -17.70 -5.83 -3.68
C ALA A 35 -17.71 -4.93 -2.42
N PRO A 36 -18.81 -4.92 -1.64
CA PRO A 36 -18.91 -4.13 -0.40
C PRO A 36 -17.80 -4.44 0.62
N ALA A 37 -17.22 -5.64 0.58
CA ALA A 37 -16.09 -6.01 1.43
C ALA A 37 -14.85 -5.10 1.20
N ALA A 38 -14.69 -4.51 0.02
CA ALA A 38 -13.58 -3.60 -0.27
C ALA A 38 -13.58 -2.36 0.64
N SER A 39 -14.75 -1.86 1.05
CA SER A 39 -14.83 -0.71 1.97
C SER A 39 -14.46 -1.03 3.41
N LEU A 40 -14.26 -2.32 3.75
CA LEU A 40 -13.76 -2.73 5.06
C LEU A 40 -12.26 -2.49 5.21
N PHE A 41 -11.52 -2.24 4.12
CA PHE A 41 -10.09 -2.00 4.15
C PHE A 41 -9.76 -0.51 4.18
N GLN A 42 -9.06 -0.09 5.23
CA GLN A 42 -8.55 1.27 5.42
C GLN A 42 -7.05 1.25 5.15
N VAL A 43 -6.53 2.19 4.35
CA VAL A 43 -5.11 2.20 3.94
C VAL A 43 -4.42 3.47 4.40
N SER A 44 -3.40 3.32 5.23
CA SER A 44 -2.52 4.40 5.70
C SER A 44 -1.09 4.16 5.24
N ILE A 45 -0.56 5.09 4.44
CA ILE A 45 0.86 5.10 4.09
C ILE A 45 1.60 6.05 5.04
N ASN A 46 2.55 5.50 5.79
CA ASN A 46 3.44 6.24 6.67
C ASN A 46 4.88 5.83 6.42
N THR A 47 5.66 6.70 5.77
CA THR A 47 7.06 6.45 5.40
C THR A 47 7.97 6.20 6.59
N ASP A 48 7.58 6.67 7.79
CA ASP A 48 8.37 6.52 9.01
C ASP A 48 8.29 5.09 9.60
N LEU A 49 7.40 4.24 9.08
CA LEU A 49 7.33 2.82 9.44
C LEU A 49 8.49 1.99 8.88
N ALA A 50 9.23 2.52 7.90
CA ALA A 50 10.33 1.78 7.29
C ALA A 50 11.45 1.54 8.33
N VAL A 51 11.87 0.28 8.48
CA VAL A 51 12.92 -0.09 9.44
C VAL A 51 14.20 -0.42 8.68
N ASN A 52 15.28 0.33 8.93
CA ASN A 52 16.58 0.14 8.27
C ASN A 52 16.49 0.15 6.73
N GLY A 53 15.63 1.02 6.17
CA GLY A 53 15.40 1.13 4.73
C GLY A 53 14.62 -0.04 4.11
N LYS A 54 14.00 -0.88 4.94
CA LYS A 54 13.14 -1.98 4.48
C LYS A 54 11.68 -1.58 4.58
N ASP A 55 10.92 -2.01 3.58
CA ASP A 55 9.47 -1.89 3.55
C ASP A 55 8.84 -2.74 4.65
N VAL A 56 7.99 -2.11 5.45
CA VAL A 56 7.22 -2.71 6.54
C VAL A 56 5.73 -2.43 6.33
N PHE A 57 4.90 -3.37 6.79
CA PHE A 57 3.46 -3.22 6.93
C PHE A 57 2.97 -3.83 8.24
N GLU A 58 1.78 -3.42 8.66
CA GLU A 58 1.05 -3.93 9.81
C GLU A 58 -0.43 -4.06 9.47
N LEU A 59 -1.10 -5.02 10.09
CA LEU A 59 -2.55 -5.21 10.02
C LEU A 59 -3.13 -5.07 11.42
N SER A 60 -4.19 -4.27 11.55
CA SER A 60 -4.90 -4.07 12.81
C SER A 60 -6.41 -3.87 12.57
N ASN A 61 -7.18 -3.82 13.66
CA ASN A 61 -8.60 -3.49 13.57
C ASN A 61 -8.76 -2.03 13.12
N GLY A 62 -9.60 -1.82 12.12
CA GLY A 62 -9.96 -0.49 11.65
C GLY A 62 -10.97 0.21 12.57
N SER A 63 -11.37 1.41 12.18
CA SER A 63 -12.28 2.25 12.96
C SER A 63 -13.72 1.72 13.08
N ALA A 64 -14.13 0.81 12.19
CA ALA A 64 -15.45 0.17 12.22
C ALA A 64 -15.35 -1.32 12.59
N PRO A 65 -16.37 -1.91 13.22
CA PRO A 65 -16.41 -3.35 13.48
C PRO A 65 -16.21 -4.16 12.20
N GLY A 66 -15.28 -5.13 12.22
CA GLY A 66 -14.96 -5.97 11.07
C GLY A 66 -14.14 -5.28 9.97
N SER A 67 -13.75 -4.01 10.15
CA SER A 67 -12.82 -3.33 9.24
C SER A 67 -11.36 -3.62 9.60
N ILE A 68 -10.49 -3.56 8.60
CA ILE A 68 -9.06 -3.82 8.70
C ILE A 68 -8.30 -2.55 8.33
N LEU A 69 -7.40 -2.12 9.20
CA LEU A 69 -6.43 -1.07 8.90
C LEU A 69 -5.14 -1.71 8.39
N ILE A 70 -4.76 -1.32 7.18
CA ILE A 70 -3.45 -1.59 6.57
C ILE A 70 -2.59 -0.35 6.79
N SER A 71 -1.57 -0.47 7.63
CA SER A 71 -0.54 0.56 7.82
C SER A 71 0.72 0.10 7.12
N ALA A 72 1.31 0.92 6.24
CA ALA A 72 2.50 0.51 5.51
C ALA A 72 3.44 1.66 5.17
N SER A 73 4.73 1.32 5.03
CA SER A 73 5.79 2.26 4.63
C SER A 73 5.68 2.73 3.18
N THR A 74 5.17 1.88 2.28
CA THR A 74 5.01 2.17 0.84
C THR A 74 3.70 1.58 0.31
N GLY A 75 3.27 2.03 -0.87
CA GLY A 75 2.13 1.43 -1.56
C GLY A 75 2.33 -0.06 -1.88
N VAL A 76 3.56 -0.47 -2.20
CA VAL A 76 3.88 -1.89 -2.45
C VAL A 76 3.74 -2.71 -1.19
N ALA A 77 4.25 -2.21 -0.05
CA ALA A 77 4.08 -2.85 1.24
C ALA A 77 2.60 -2.99 1.64
N ALA A 78 1.77 -1.97 1.37
CA ALA A 78 0.33 -2.03 1.60
C ALA A 78 -0.38 -3.04 0.69
N ALA A 79 -0.02 -3.11 -0.60
CA ALA A 79 -0.56 -4.14 -1.50
C ALA A 79 -0.18 -5.55 -1.03
N TRP A 80 1.04 -5.72 -0.53
CA TRP A 80 1.49 -6.98 0.04
C TRP A 80 0.76 -7.35 1.32
N ALA A 81 0.48 -6.36 2.19
CA ALA A 81 -0.33 -6.53 3.40
C ALA A 81 -1.76 -7.02 3.07
N PHE A 82 -2.39 -6.43 2.06
CA PHE A 82 -3.70 -6.87 1.59
C PHE A 82 -3.66 -8.31 1.07
N ASN A 83 -2.67 -8.64 0.23
CA ASN A 83 -2.47 -10.02 -0.24
C ASN A 83 -2.21 -11.00 0.91
N TYR A 84 -1.43 -10.59 1.92
CA TYR A 84 -1.17 -11.37 3.13
C TYR A 84 -2.48 -11.65 3.90
N TYR A 85 -3.32 -10.62 4.08
CA TYR A 85 -4.63 -10.78 4.72
C TYR A 85 -5.50 -11.82 4.00
N LEU A 86 -5.64 -11.71 2.67
CA LEU A 86 -6.43 -12.67 1.89
C LEU A 86 -5.94 -14.10 2.08
N LYS A 87 -4.62 -14.30 1.96
CA LYS A 87 -4.02 -15.64 1.97
C LYS A 87 -4.03 -16.33 3.33
N TYR A 88 -3.90 -15.58 4.42
CA TYR A 88 -3.64 -16.17 5.73
C TYR A 88 -4.72 -15.91 6.76
N ILE A 89 -5.47 -14.82 6.63
CA ILE A 89 -6.48 -14.43 7.62
C ILE A 89 -7.88 -14.76 7.09
N ALA A 90 -8.22 -14.33 5.89
CA ALA A 90 -9.53 -14.59 5.30
C ALA A 90 -9.77 -16.09 5.07
N ASP A 91 -8.76 -16.82 4.57
CA ASP A 91 -8.84 -18.27 4.35
C ASP A 91 -8.92 -19.11 5.64
N SER A 92 -8.56 -18.53 6.79
CA SER A 92 -8.61 -19.20 8.10
C SER A 92 -9.93 -18.95 8.86
N SER A 93 -10.89 -18.24 8.24
CA SER A 93 -12.15 -17.77 8.83
C SER A 93 -13.35 -18.65 8.49
#